data_AF-A0A497EY98-F1
#
_entry.id   AF-A0A497EY98-F1
#
_cell.length_a   1.000
_cell.length_b   1.000
_cell.length_c   1.000
_cell.angle_alpha   90.00
_cell.angle_beta   90.00
_cell.angle_gamma   90.00
#
_symmetry.space_group_name_H-M   'P 1'
#
loop_
_entity.id
_entity.type
_entity.pdbx_description
1 polymer ?
#
loop_
_entity_poly.entity_id
_entity_poly.type
_entity_poly.pdbx_seq_one_letter_code
_entity_poly.pdbx_strand_id
1 'polypeptide(L)'
;MLDWLVKIISDFLGPYKYPPLSTISVLIISIGVGLTSVLANFLLVDVKKLRSYSEEIKEWRREMRKALLSGDKKQIVKLRKKEPYIRRIEAEVMAERMKPSLIFMLPLWIFFIIFAGAFTTEIGYVAQLPFSIPFAGDKANFVTWYIICSILTLPLLQKAFKLSF
;
A
#
# COMPACT_ATOMS: atom_id res chain seq x y z
N MET A 1 3.70 -14.44 -21.20
CA MET A 1 4.95 -14.81 -20.47
C MET A 1 4.71 -15.15 -18.99
N LEU A 2 3.60 -14.73 -18.38
CA LEU A 2 3.18 -15.12 -17.02
C LEU A 2 2.08 -16.21 -17.00
N ASP A 3 1.65 -16.67 -18.18
CA ASP A 3 0.50 -17.56 -18.38
C ASP A 3 0.69 -18.94 -17.76
N TRP A 4 1.95 -19.37 -17.58
CA TRP A 4 2.28 -20.63 -16.92
C TRP A 4 2.03 -20.58 -15.40
N LEU A 5 2.34 -19.46 -14.75
CA LEU A 5 2.02 -19.22 -13.33
C LEU A 5 0.52 -19.09 -13.13
N VAL A 6 -0.16 -18.40 -14.04
CA VAL A 6 -1.62 -18.30 -14.08
C VAL A 6 -2.24 -19.69 -14.16
N LYS A 7 -1.75 -20.55 -15.06
CA LYS A 7 -2.21 -21.95 -15.20
C LYS A 7 -1.93 -22.79 -13.96
N ILE A 8 -0.73 -22.72 -13.38
CA ILE A 8 -0.37 -23.46 -12.17
C ILE A 8 -1.30 -23.08 -11.01
N ILE A 9 -1.54 -21.78 -10.81
CA ILE A 9 -2.46 -21.30 -9.78
C ILE A 9 -3.90 -21.72 -10.11
N SER A 10 -4.29 -21.65 -11.38
CA SER A 10 -5.60 -22.06 -11.90
C SER A 10 -5.90 -23.56 -11.70
N ASP A 11 -4.91 -24.41 -11.94
CA ASP A 11 -5.01 -25.87 -11.81
C ASP A 11 -4.92 -26.28 -10.33
N PHE A 12 -4.12 -25.58 -9.53
CA PHE A 12 -4.07 -25.78 -8.07
C PHE A 12 -5.37 -25.33 -7.38
N LEU A 13 -6.06 -24.31 -7.92
CA LEU A 13 -7.36 -23.86 -7.42
C LEU A 13 -8.57 -24.68 -7.92
N GLY A 14 -8.41 -25.56 -8.92
CA GLY A 14 -9.45 -26.44 -9.49
C GLY A 14 -10.92 -26.16 -9.11
N PRO A 15 -11.55 -26.96 -8.21
CA PRO A 15 -12.95 -26.81 -7.80
C PRO A 15 -13.24 -25.63 -6.86
N TYR A 16 -12.20 -24.96 -6.34
CA TYR A 16 -12.31 -23.77 -5.48
C TYR A 16 -12.48 -22.47 -6.29
N LYS A 17 -12.62 -22.55 -7.62
CA LYS A 17 -13.03 -21.40 -8.45
C LYS A 17 -14.52 -21.08 -8.35
N TYR A 18 -15.36 -22.02 -7.90
CA TYR A 18 -16.80 -21.85 -7.83
C TYR A 18 -17.27 -21.38 -6.44
N PRO A 19 -18.22 -20.44 -6.36
CA PRO A 19 -18.88 -20.07 -5.10
C PRO A 19 -19.54 -21.31 -4.46
N PRO A 20 -19.55 -21.47 -3.11
CA PRO A 20 -19.11 -20.52 -2.08
C PRO A 20 -17.67 -20.71 -1.57
N LEU A 21 -16.94 -21.74 -2.02
CA LEU A 21 -15.60 -22.08 -1.51
C LEU A 21 -14.49 -21.19 -2.08
N SER A 22 -14.76 -20.49 -3.18
CA SER A 22 -13.85 -19.50 -3.77
C SER A 22 -13.57 -18.32 -2.86
N THR A 23 -14.54 -17.91 -2.04
CA THR A 23 -14.40 -16.76 -1.13
C THR A 23 -13.33 -17.01 -0.06
N ILE A 24 -13.31 -18.21 0.54
CA ILE A 24 -12.37 -18.57 1.61
C ILE A 24 -10.95 -18.73 1.06
N SER A 25 -10.84 -19.33 -0.11
CA SER A 25 -9.56 -19.60 -0.78
C SER A 25 -8.86 -18.30 -1.19
N VAL A 26 -9.61 -17.36 -1.79
CA VAL A 26 -9.11 -16.03 -2.14
C VAL A 26 -8.72 -15.24 -0.91
N LEU A 27 -9.48 -15.37 0.19
CA LEU A 27 -9.20 -14.70 1.45
C LEU A 27 -7.87 -15.18 2.07
N ILE A 28 -7.63 -16.50 2.12
CA ILE A 28 -6.38 -17.07 2.65
C ILE A 28 -5.16 -16.63 1.82
N ILE A 29 -5.28 -16.67 0.48
CA ILE A 29 -4.20 -16.25 -0.42
C ILE A 29 -3.92 -14.75 -0.26
N SER A 30 -4.97 -13.93 -0.16
CA SER A 30 -4.84 -12.49 0.05
C SER A 30 -4.14 -12.17 1.37
N ILE A 31 -4.43 -12.93 2.43
CA ILE A 31 -3.72 -12.80 3.71
C ILE A 31 -2.25 -13.18 3.54
N GLY A 32 -1.92 -14.30 2.89
CA GLY A 32 -0.54 -14.74 2.70
C GLY A 32 0.30 -13.76 1.88
N VAL A 33 -0.27 -13.22 0.81
CA VAL A 33 0.37 -12.18 -0.02
C VAL A 33 0.54 -10.90 0.80
N GLY A 34 -0.50 -10.45 1.49
CA GLY A 34 -0.45 -9.27 2.35
C GLY A 34 0.62 -9.39 3.45
N LEU A 35 0.76 -10.56 4.06
CA LEU A 35 1.76 -10.82 5.10
C LEU A 35 3.18 -10.78 4.53
N THR A 36 3.40 -11.41 3.38
CA THR A 36 4.70 -11.43 2.68
C THR A 36 5.09 -10.02 2.25
N SER A 37 4.13 -9.25 1.75
CA SER A 37 4.29 -7.84 1.44
C SER A 37 4.69 -7.04 2.68
N VAL A 38 3.99 -7.16 3.81
CA VAL A 38 4.33 -6.44 5.05
C VAL A 38 5.73 -6.83 5.55
N LEU A 39 6.10 -8.11 5.52
CA LEU A 39 7.44 -8.58 5.88
C LEU A 39 8.52 -8.01 4.97
N ALA A 40 8.30 -8.03 3.65
CA ALA A 40 9.23 -7.44 2.69
C ALA A 40 9.41 -5.95 2.95
N ASN A 41 8.33 -5.21 3.24
CA ASN A 41 8.39 -3.80 3.61
C ASN A 41 9.23 -3.57 4.88
N PHE A 42 9.03 -4.41 5.89
CA PHE A 42 9.75 -4.28 7.16
C PHE A 42 11.24 -4.59 7.03
N LEU A 43 11.61 -5.51 6.14
CA LEU A 43 12.99 -5.90 5.89
C LEU A 43 13.73 -4.93 4.94
N LEU A 44 13.00 -4.31 4.01
CA LEU A 44 13.56 -3.40 3.01
C LEU A 44 13.69 -1.95 3.50
N VAL A 45 12.92 -1.55 4.52
CA VAL A 45 12.89 -0.16 5.02
C VAL A 45 13.54 -0.07 6.39
N ASP A 46 14.56 0.79 6.54
CA ASP A 46 15.14 1.09 7.86
C ASP A 46 14.22 2.00 8.67
N VAL A 47 13.27 1.37 9.37
CA VAL A 47 12.25 2.06 10.18
C VAL A 47 12.89 2.91 11.29
N LYS A 48 14.07 2.50 11.83
CA LYS A 48 14.74 3.24 12.90
C LYS A 48 15.29 4.56 12.39
N LYS A 49 15.99 4.54 11.25
CA LYS A 49 16.54 5.74 10.61
C LYS A 49 15.44 6.71 10.16
N LEU A 50 14.35 6.17 9.62
CA LEU A 50 13.20 6.96 9.18
C LEU A 50 12.51 7.67 10.35
N ARG A 51 12.40 6.99 11.50
CA ARG A 51 11.81 7.56 12.71
C ARG A 51 12.68 8.69 13.29
N SER A 52 13.99 8.48 13.42
CA SER A 52 14.90 9.51 13.95
C SER A 52 14.93 10.76 13.07
N TYR A 53 15.01 10.61 11.75
CA TYR A 53 14.99 11.76 10.83
C TYR A 53 13.65 12.47 10.81
N SER A 54 12.53 11.74 10.92
CA SER A 54 11.20 12.34 11.01
C SER A 54 11.02 13.15 12.30
N GLU A 55 11.54 12.65 13.43
CA GLU A 55 11.54 13.37 14.72
C GLU A 55 12.39 14.65 14.64
N GLU A 56 13.60 14.58 14.10
CA GLU A 56 14.50 15.73 13.94
C GLU A 56 13.91 16.82 13.01
N ILE A 57 13.30 16.42 11.89
CA ILE A 57 12.58 17.33 10.98
C ILE A 57 11.41 18.02 11.69
N LYS A 58 10.66 17.27 12.53
CA LYS A 58 9.50 17.80 13.27
C LYS A 58 9.93 18.78 14.35
N GLU A 59 11.00 18.49 15.06
CA GLU A 59 11.60 19.38 16.05
C GLU A 59 12.07 20.68 15.41
N TRP A 60 12.83 20.61 14.31
CA TRP A 60 13.28 21.80 13.59
C TRP A 60 12.11 22.65 13.08
N ARG A 61 11.06 22.03 12.51
CA ARG A 61 9.85 22.78 12.08
C ARG A 61 9.16 23.47 13.25
N ARG A 62 9.10 22.81 14.41
CA ARG A 62 8.50 23.37 15.63
C ARG A 62 9.31 24.56 16.14
N GLU A 63 10.63 24.45 16.20
CA GLU A 63 11.53 25.55 16.59
C GLU A 63 11.46 26.71 15.60
N MET A 64 11.47 26.43 14.30
CA MET A 64 11.34 27.45 13.25
C MET A 64 10.01 28.21 13.37
N ARG A 65 8.90 27.49 13.56
CA ARG A 65 7.58 28.12 13.76
C ARG A 65 7.56 28.99 15.01
N LYS A 66 8.13 28.52 16.13
CA LYS A 66 8.23 29.30 17.38
C LYS A 66 9.10 30.55 17.20
N ALA A 67 10.24 30.44 16.52
CA ALA A 67 11.15 31.56 16.27
C ALA A 67 10.51 32.62 15.36
N LEU A 68 9.73 32.20 14.36
CA LEU A 68 8.95 33.09 13.50
C LEU A 68 7.83 33.81 14.27
N LEU A 69 7.11 33.11 15.14
CA LEU A 69 6.04 33.67 15.97
C LEU A 69 6.56 34.66 17.02
N SER A 70 7.73 34.39 17.59
CA SER A 70 8.37 35.25 18.60
C SER A 70 9.20 36.39 18.02
N GLY A 71 9.44 36.41 16.70
CA GLY A 71 10.23 37.45 16.03
C GLY A 71 11.73 37.43 16.36
N ASP A 72 12.26 36.35 16.94
CA ASP A 72 13.67 36.24 17.31
C ASP A 72 14.56 36.08 16.07
N LYS A 73 15.04 37.21 15.55
CA LYS A 73 15.92 37.28 14.38
C LYS A 73 17.21 36.45 14.55
N LYS A 74 17.75 36.32 15.78
CA LYS A 74 18.98 35.54 16.01
C LYS A 74 18.70 34.05 15.89
N GLN A 75 17.59 33.57 16.49
CA GLN A 75 17.21 32.16 16.36
C GLN A 75 16.80 31.79 14.93
N ILE A 76 16.09 32.67 14.21
CA ILE A 76 15.74 32.43 12.81
C ILE A 76 17.00 32.25 11.95
N VAL A 77 18.00 33.11 12.11
CA VAL A 77 19.26 32.99 11.35
C VAL A 77 19.99 31.68 11.69
N LYS A 78 20.03 31.28 12.97
CA LYS A 78 20.63 30.01 13.41
C LYS A 78 19.91 28.79 12.82
N LEU A 79 18.57 28.80 12.81
CA LEU A 79 17.76 27.70 12.28
C LEU A 79 17.78 27.63 10.75
N ARG A 80 17.87 28.78 10.05
CA ARG A 80 18.08 28.82 8.59
C ARG A 80 19.41 28.22 8.16
N LYS A 81 20.47 28.34 8.96
CA LYS A 81 21.73 27.65 8.67
C LYS A 81 21.59 26.12 8.69
N LYS A 82 20.64 25.57 9.45
CA LYS A 82 20.33 24.12 9.49
C LYS A 82 19.40 23.67 8.36
N GLU A 83 18.70 24.58 7.69
CA GLU A 83 17.79 24.30 6.58
C GLU A 83 18.36 23.38 5.48
N PRO A 84 19.60 23.57 4.97
CA PRO A 84 20.15 22.67 3.95
C PRO A 84 20.34 21.23 4.44
N TYR A 85 20.73 21.03 5.71
CA TYR A 85 20.83 19.71 6.31
C TYR A 85 19.44 19.07 6.44
N ILE A 86 18.45 19.82 6.94
CA ILE A 86 17.07 19.36 7.08
C ILE A 86 16.46 18.98 5.72
N ARG A 87 16.70 19.79 4.69
CA ARG A 87 16.27 19.48 3.32
C ARG A 87 16.89 18.18 2.79
N ARG A 88 18.16 17.93 3.10
CA ARG A 88 18.84 16.69 2.69
C ARG A 88 18.21 15.46 3.34
N ILE A 89 18.01 15.49 4.66
CA ILE A 89 17.36 14.36 5.37
C ILE A 89 15.89 14.20 4.98
N GLU A 90 15.19 15.30 4.66
CA GLU A 90 13.81 15.25 4.15
C GLU A 90 13.74 14.55 2.79
N ALA A 91 14.68 14.86 1.89
CA ALA A 91 14.81 14.16 0.60
C ALA A 91 15.15 12.67 0.80
N GLU A 92 16.01 12.34 1.76
CA GLU A 92 16.35 10.95 2.07
C GLU A 92 15.15 10.17 2.64
N VAL A 93 14.36 10.79 3.53
CA VAL A 93 13.10 10.22 4.04
C VAL A 93 12.09 10.01 2.91
N MET A 94 11.97 10.96 1.97
CA MET A 94 11.12 10.79 0.79
C MET A 94 11.61 9.65 -0.10
N ALA A 95 12.92 9.57 -0.37
CA ALA A 95 13.49 8.49 -1.17
C ALA A 95 13.29 7.11 -0.53
N GLU A 96 13.49 6.99 0.79
CA GLU A 96 13.23 5.75 1.53
C GLU A 96 11.75 5.37 1.55
N ARG A 97 10.83 6.33 1.48
CA ARG A 97 9.39 6.06 1.32
C ARG A 97 9.02 5.68 -0.12
N MET A 98 9.74 6.18 -1.11
CA MET A 98 9.49 5.88 -2.53
C MET A 98 10.06 4.54 -2.99
N LYS A 99 11.18 4.08 -2.40
CA LYS A 99 11.74 2.73 -2.66
C LYS A 99 10.68 1.63 -2.51
N PRO A 100 9.99 1.50 -1.37
CA PRO A 100 8.95 0.50 -1.21
C PRO A 100 7.77 0.77 -2.14
N SER A 101 7.34 2.01 -2.42
CA SER A 101 6.22 2.23 -3.34
C SER A 101 6.48 1.71 -4.76
N LEU A 102 7.70 1.89 -5.28
CA LEU A 102 8.11 1.37 -6.59
C LEU A 102 8.25 -0.16 -6.58
N ILE A 103 8.83 -0.71 -5.51
CA ILE A 103 8.98 -2.16 -5.32
C ILE A 103 7.62 -2.84 -5.16
N PHE A 104 6.64 -2.16 -4.57
CA PHE A 104 5.27 -2.66 -4.43
C PHE A 104 4.41 -2.49 -5.69
N MET A 105 4.75 -1.53 -6.55
CA MET A 105 4.03 -1.32 -7.81
C MET A 105 4.15 -2.53 -8.74
N LEU A 106 5.35 -3.14 -8.82
CA LEU A 106 5.63 -4.34 -9.63
C LEU A 106 4.79 -5.57 -9.23
N PRO A 107 4.80 -6.06 -7.98
CA PRO A 107 4.02 -7.21 -7.56
C PRO A 107 2.52 -6.91 -7.61
N LEU A 108 2.08 -5.67 -7.40
CA LEU A 108 0.69 -5.28 -7.56
C LEU A 108 0.27 -5.36 -9.04
N TRP A 109 1.12 -4.93 -9.98
CA TRP A 109 0.92 -5.11 -11.41
C TRP A 109 0.87 -6.58 -11.83
N ILE A 110 1.83 -7.39 -11.36
CA ILE A 110 1.88 -8.83 -11.63
C ILE A 110 0.64 -9.52 -11.06
N PHE A 111 0.22 -9.15 -9.84
CA PHE A 111 -1.01 -9.63 -9.23
C PHE A 111 -2.22 -9.29 -10.09
N PHE A 112 -2.36 -8.06 -10.57
CA PHE A 112 -3.46 -7.67 -11.46
C PHE A 112 -3.45 -8.47 -12.76
N ILE A 113 -2.29 -8.67 -13.40
CA ILE A 113 -2.20 -9.45 -14.64
C ILE A 113 -2.60 -10.91 -14.40
N ILE A 114 -2.06 -11.53 -13.34
CA ILE A 114 -2.30 -12.95 -13.03
C ILE A 114 -3.76 -13.18 -12.64
N PHE A 115 -4.29 -12.35 -11.74
CA PHE A 115 -5.63 -12.56 -11.21
C PHE A 115 -6.72 -12.05 -12.16
N ALA A 116 -6.52 -10.94 -12.89
CA ALA A 116 -7.48 -10.54 -13.91
C ALA A 116 -7.58 -11.59 -15.02
N GLY A 117 -6.46 -12.23 -15.40
CA GLY A 117 -6.45 -13.36 -16.36
C GLY A 117 -6.98 -14.67 -15.78
N ALA A 118 -6.76 -14.96 -14.50
CA ALA A 118 -7.26 -16.17 -13.85
C ALA A 118 -8.77 -16.13 -13.56
N PHE A 119 -9.33 -14.94 -13.33
CA PHE A 119 -10.74 -14.71 -13.01
C PHE A 119 -11.57 -14.18 -14.19
N THR A 120 -10.99 -13.97 -15.38
CA THR A 120 -11.75 -13.85 -16.63
C THR A 120 -12.51 -15.14 -16.89
N THR A 121 -13.75 -15.18 -16.40
CA THR A 121 -14.72 -16.26 -16.63
C THR A 121 -15.70 -15.79 -17.70
N GLU A 122 -16.23 -16.70 -18.53
CA GLU A 122 -17.16 -16.39 -19.64
C GLU A 122 -18.42 -15.59 -19.23
N ILE A 123 -18.70 -15.54 -17.93
CA ILE A 123 -19.86 -14.93 -17.30
C ILE A 123 -19.67 -13.39 -17.13
N GLY A 124 -18.44 -12.89 -17.22
CA GLY A 124 -18.14 -11.46 -17.24
C GLY A 124 -18.21 -10.72 -15.90
N TYR A 125 -18.68 -11.33 -14.80
CA TYR A 125 -18.74 -10.71 -13.46
C TYR A 125 -18.34 -11.68 -12.35
N VAL A 126 -17.77 -11.16 -11.26
CA VAL A 126 -17.27 -11.95 -10.11
C VAL A 126 -18.13 -11.74 -8.86
N ALA A 127 -18.81 -10.59 -8.73
CA ALA A 127 -19.73 -10.32 -7.63
C ALA A 127 -20.93 -9.52 -8.13
N GLN A 128 -22.13 -9.90 -7.65
CA GLN A 128 -23.35 -9.15 -7.85
C GLN A 128 -23.63 -8.35 -6.57
N LEU A 129 -23.67 -7.03 -6.69
CA LEU A 129 -23.94 -6.13 -5.58
C LEU A 129 -25.46 -5.94 -5.44
N PRO A 130 -26.00 -5.86 -4.21
CA PRO A 130 -27.42 -5.55 -4.00
C PRO A 130 -27.79 -4.09 -4.31
N PHE A 131 -26.81 -3.26 -4.66
CA PHE A 131 -26.96 -1.86 -5.05
C PHE A 131 -26.04 -1.54 -6.24
N SER A 132 -26.50 -0.67 -7.16
CA SER A 132 -25.73 -0.31 -8.35
C SER A 132 -24.75 0.84 -8.04
N ILE A 133 -23.48 0.66 -8.38
CA ILE A 133 -22.44 1.67 -8.16
C ILE A 133 -22.34 2.56 -9.42
N PRO A 134 -22.33 3.91 -9.28
CA PRO A 134 -22.39 4.84 -10.41
C PRO A 134 -21.25 4.71 -11.44
N PHE A 135 -20.14 4.04 -11.10
CA PHE A 135 -19.00 3.81 -12.02
C PHE A 135 -18.82 2.36 -12.46
N ALA A 136 -19.55 1.39 -11.89
CA ALA A 136 -19.32 -0.04 -12.14
C ALA A 136 -20.59 -0.88 -12.30
N GLY A 137 -21.77 -0.30 -12.12
CA GLY A 137 -23.04 -1.00 -12.19
C GLY A 137 -23.31 -1.94 -11.00
N ASP A 138 -24.23 -2.86 -11.22
CA ASP A 138 -24.67 -3.92 -10.30
C ASP A 138 -23.85 -5.22 -10.43
N LYS A 139 -23.11 -5.37 -11.53
CA LYS A 139 -22.26 -6.53 -11.84
C LYS A 139 -20.80 -6.11 -11.84
N ALA A 140 -20.12 -6.36 -10.72
CA ALA A 140 -18.72 -6.01 -10.57
C ALA A 140 -17.81 -7.05 -11.23
N ASN A 141 -16.99 -6.59 -12.17
CA ASN A 141 -15.87 -7.37 -12.69
C ASN A 141 -14.83 -7.59 -11.58
N PHE A 142 -13.96 -8.58 -11.76
CA PHE A 142 -12.89 -8.93 -10.81
C PHE A 142 -12.12 -7.70 -10.30
N VAL A 143 -11.74 -6.80 -11.22
CA VAL A 143 -10.98 -5.58 -10.92
C VAL A 143 -11.76 -4.64 -10.00
N THR A 144 -13.03 -4.39 -10.29
CA THR A 144 -13.89 -3.52 -9.49
C THR A 144 -14.08 -4.09 -8.08
N TRP A 145 -14.36 -5.39 -7.98
CA TRP A 145 -14.56 -6.04 -6.69
C TRP A 145 -13.29 -6.04 -5.84
N TYR A 146 -12.13 -6.31 -6.48
CA TYR A 146 -10.83 -6.25 -5.81
C TYR A 146 -10.50 -4.86 -5.27
N ILE A 147 -10.78 -3.79 -6.03
CA ILE A 147 -10.55 -2.41 -5.57
C ILE A 147 -11.41 -2.09 -4.35
N ILE A 148 -12.69 -2.48 -4.37
CA ILE A 148 -13.60 -2.26 -3.24
C ILE A 148 -13.10 -3.01 -1.99
N CYS A 149 -12.76 -4.28 -2.14
CA CYS A 149 -12.20 -5.07 -1.03
C CYS A 149 -10.87 -4.51 -0.55
N SER A 150 -9.99 -4.05 -1.45
CA SER A 150 -8.69 -3.45 -1.09
C SER A 150 -8.87 -2.17 -0.28
N ILE A 151 -9.74 -1.25 -0.72
CA ILE A 151 -10.02 0.00 0.00
C ILE A 151 -10.59 -0.27 1.40
N LEU A 152 -11.46 -1.29 1.56
CA LEU A 152 -12.00 -1.66 2.86
C LEU A 152 -10.98 -2.37 3.77
N THR A 153 -10.13 -3.23 3.20
CA THR A 153 -9.20 -4.06 3.97
C THR A 153 -7.97 -3.28 4.45
N LEU A 154 -7.50 -2.30 3.69
CA LEU A 154 -6.34 -1.47 4.03
C LEU A 154 -6.43 -0.80 5.42
N PRO A 155 -7.47 -0.04 5.78
CA PRO A 155 -7.58 0.57 7.11
C PRO A 155 -7.78 -0.45 8.23
N LEU A 156 -8.36 -1.62 7.94
CA LEU A 156 -8.52 -2.72 8.91
C LEU A 156 -7.18 -3.40 9.22
N LEU A 157 -6.36 -3.66 8.19
CA LEU A 157 -5.03 -4.24 8.35
C LEU A 157 -4.09 -3.27 9.08
N GLN A 158 -4.12 -1.99 8.73
CA GLN A 158 -3.30 -0.96 9.38
C GLN A 158 -3.63 -0.82 10.87
N LYS A 159 -4.91 -0.90 11.24
CA LYS A 159 -5.34 -0.92 12.65
C LYS A 159 -4.93 -2.21 13.37
N ALA A 160 -5.06 -3.38 12.73
CA ALA A 160 -4.71 -4.66 13.32
C ALA A 160 -3.20 -4.80 13.58
N PHE A 161 -2.36 -4.29 12.68
CA PHE A 161 -0.90 -4.34 12.83
C PHE A 161 -0.29 -3.19 13.64
N LYS A 162 -1.09 -2.22 14.12
CA LYS A 162 -0.60 -1.02 14.82
C LYS A 162 0.59 -0.31 14.11
N LEU A 163 0.69 -0.44 12.79
CA LEU A 163 1.65 0.30 11.98
C LEU A 163 1.04 1.68 11.69
N SER A 164 0.85 2.47 12.75
CA SER A 164 0.61 3.90 12.62
C SER A 164 1.93 4.54 12.18
N PHE A 165 2.04 4.83 10.89
CA PHE A 165 2.95 5.87 10.40
C PHE A 165 2.32 7.26 10.63
#